data_AF-A0A2V9W125-F1
#
_entry.id   AF-A0A2V9W125-F1
#
_cell.length_a   1.000
_cell.length_b   1.000
_cell.length_c   1.000
_cell.angle_alpha   90.00
_cell.angle_beta   90.00
_cell.angle_gamma   90.00
#
_symmetry.space_group_name_H-M   'P 1'
#
loop_
_entity.id
_entity.type
_entity.pdbx_description
1 polymer ?
#
loop_
_entity_poly.entity_id
_entity_poly.type
_entity_poly.pdbx_seq_one_letter_code
_entity_poly.pdbx_strand_id
1 'polypeptide(L)'
;TGVGIPELAAIHSDVQEKTAWDATATRRKLFARIREEERVAKKWFPLSWLALGNRYTSFAGAAVAVCVALMVAGAYHVGRRMPSSTNTAIVAETRIQQLTAEEQSVQERFREQDDQMLRLREESSRNEQEASRLKSLLRTMTERFNDTAAAKSRTDAQIRELSDQRDSLSLQLRELEQANQNIHLELAMLRTERDKAVLRTASLESKIDELTATTRDQERKIKNDEQYLTSDRDIRELMGARRLYIADVYDVDSRSRTRKSFGRVFYTQGKSLIFYAFDLDPEVKNVNAFQVWGRKEMTPGTQGRPKSLGILYLDSESNHRWVMRFDDAKQLEEIDAVFVTVEPHGGSPKPTSKPFLYALLRKEVNHP
;
A
#
# COMPACT_ATOMS: atom_id res chain seq x y z
N THR A 1 13.07 4.02 39.13
CA THR A 1 12.93 5.16 38.19
C THR A 1 12.91 4.62 36.78
N GLY A 2 11.75 4.12 36.35
CA GLY A 2 11.57 3.52 35.02
C GLY A 2 11.03 4.57 34.07
N VAL A 3 11.84 4.96 33.10
CA VAL A 3 11.42 5.84 32.00
C VAL A 3 10.60 4.99 31.05
N GLY A 4 9.35 5.39 30.86
CA GLY A 4 8.37 4.68 30.06
C GLY A 4 8.70 4.73 28.57
N ILE A 5 8.24 3.69 27.88
CA ILE A 5 8.31 3.46 26.43
C ILE A 5 7.61 4.51 25.52
N PRO A 6 6.77 5.49 25.97
CA PRO A 6 6.11 6.41 25.01
C PRO A 6 7.04 7.41 24.31
N GLU A 7 8.21 7.75 24.86
CA GLU A 7 9.06 8.80 24.28
C GLU A 7 9.81 8.35 23.01
N LEU A 8 10.08 7.05 22.85
CA LEU A 8 10.76 6.54 21.64
C LEU A 8 9.84 6.52 20.41
N ALA A 9 8.52 6.49 20.61
CA ALA A 9 7.56 6.53 19.50
C ALA A 9 7.47 7.92 18.85
N ALA A 10 7.62 8.99 19.65
CA ALA A 10 7.54 10.37 19.15
C ALA A 10 8.77 10.77 18.30
N ILE A 11 9.94 10.18 18.57
CA ILE A 11 11.17 10.47 17.81
C ILE A 11 11.14 9.80 16.42
N HIS A 12 10.42 8.69 16.26
CA HIS A 12 10.33 7.99 14.97
C HIS A 12 9.28 8.56 14.01
N SER A 13 8.22 9.24 14.49
CA SER A 13 7.22 9.84 13.61
C SER A 13 7.74 11.07 12.85
N ASP A 14 8.69 11.82 13.42
CA ASP A 14 9.16 13.09 12.83
C ASP A 14 10.23 12.89 11.74
N VAL A 15 10.87 11.72 11.69
CA VAL A 15 11.88 11.37 10.66
C VAL A 15 11.22 10.89 9.37
N GLN A 16 9.99 10.40 9.42
CA GLN A 16 9.34 9.77 8.26
C GLN A 16 8.75 10.79 7.25
N GLU A 17 8.57 12.05 7.64
CA GLU A 17 7.98 13.08 6.76
C GLU A 17 9.01 13.82 5.88
N LYS A 18 10.32 13.74 6.20
CA LYS A 18 11.37 14.43 5.44
C LYS A 18 12.07 13.59 4.37
N THR A 19 11.76 12.31 4.25
CA THR A 19 12.30 11.42 3.19
C THR A 19 11.22 10.88 2.27
N ALA A 20 10.16 11.66 2.03
CA ALA A 20 9.26 11.39 0.91
C ALA A 20 10.02 11.66 -0.39
N TRP A 21 10.73 10.63 -0.88
CA TRP A 21 11.36 10.62 -2.20
C TRP A 21 10.29 10.96 -3.22
N ASP A 22 10.34 12.17 -3.79
CA ASP A 22 9.35 12.64 -4.76
C ASP A 22 9.52 11.87 -6.08
N ALA A 23 8.91 10.68 -6.11
CA ALA A 23 8.91 9.77 -7.24
C ALA A 23 8.35 10.44 -8.51
N THR A 24 7.55 11.50 -8.36
CA THR A 24 7.01 12.24 -9.50
C THR A 24 8.06 13.14 -10.14
N ALA A 25 8.95 13.76 -9.35
CA ALA A 25 10.05 14.57 -9.85
C ALA A 25 11.09 13.73 -10.61
N THR A 26 11.47 12.56 -10.07
CA THR A 26 12.40 11.64 -10.76
C THR A 26 11.80 11.05 -12.02
N ARG A 27 10.51 10.71 -12.02
CA ARG A 27 9.81 10.18 -13.20
C ARG A 27 9.70 11.20 -14.34
N ARG A 28 9.44 12.48 -14.02
CA ARG A 28 9.47 13.56 -15.04
C ARG A 28 10.84 13.75 -15.63
N LYS A 29 11.90 13.70 -14.81
CA LYS A 29 13.29 13.87 -15.26
C LYS A 29 13.74 12.72 -16.17
N LEU A 30 13.31 11.49 -15.89
CA LEU A 30 13.58 10.32 -16.74
C LEU A 30 12.88 10.44 -18.11
N PHE A 31 11.58 10.78 -18.12
CA PHE A 31 10.84 10.94 -19.38
C PHE A 31 11.30 12.12 -20.23
N ALA A 32 11.79 13.19 -19.61
CA ALA A 32 12.42 14.30 -20.33
C ALA A 32 13.68 13.82 -21.09
N ARG A 33 14.52 13.01 -20.43
CA ARG A 33 15.75 12.46 -21.02
C ARG A 33 15.49 11.47 -22.16
N ILE A 34 14.50 10.59 -22.00
CA ILE A 34 14.09 9.65 -23.06
C ILE A 34 13.59 10.41 -24.30
N ARG A 35 12.79 11.47 -24.12
CA ARG A 35 12.32 12.30 -25.25
C ARG A 35 13.45 13.07 -25.95
N GLU A 36 14.51 13.39 -25.22
CA GLU A 36 15.69 14.06 -25.76
C GLU A 36 16.54 13.09 -26.59
N GLU A 37 16.74 11.86 -26.13
CA GLU A 37 17.44 10.81 -26.89
C GLU A 37 16.65 10.31 -28.11
N GLU A 38 15.32 10.22 -28.01
CA GLU A 38 14.47 9.81 -29.13
C GLU A 38 14.49 10.84 -30.28
N ARG A 39 14.71 12.13 -29.96
CA ARG A 39 14.90 13.19 -30.97
C ARG A 39 16.28 13.15 -31.64
N VAL A 40 17.29 12.63 -30.95
CA VAL A 40 18.64 12.45 -31.51
C VAL A 40 18.70 11.18 -32.38
N ALA A 41 18.06 10.09 -31.95
CA ALA A 41 18.01 8.82 -32.69
C ALA A 41 17.27 8.93 -34.04
N LYS A 42 16.32 9.87 -34.16
CA LYS A 42 15.52 10.04 -35.39
C LYS A 42 16.23 10.83 -36.50
N LYS A 43 17.44 11.35 -36.27
CA LYS A 43 18.22 12.09 -37.28
C LYS A 43 19.33 11.30 -37.97
N TRP A 44 19.57 10.04 -37.61
CA TRP A 44 20.76 9.32 -38.09
C TRP A 44 20.53 8.12 -39.02
N PHE A 45 19.32 7.91 -39.53
CA PHE A 45 19.09 6.91 -40.59
C PHE A 45 18.24 7.47 -41.73
N PRO A 46 18.85 7.93 -42.83
CA PRO A 46 18.28 7.78 -44.15
C PRO A 46 18.90 6.51 -44.74
N LEU A 47 18.24 5.36 -44.72
CA LEU A 47 18.58 4.32 -45.70
C LEU A 47 17.45 3.29 -45.86
N SER A 48 16.84 3.39 -47.03
CA SER A 48 16.02 2.38 -47.68
C SER A 48 16.83 1.11 -47.95
N TRP A 49 16.59 0.05 -47.17
CA TRP A 49 16.94 -1.31 -47.55
C TRP A 49 15.82 -2.24 -47.13
N LEU A 50 14.90 -2.51 -48.06
CA LEU A 50 14.06 -3.71 -48.09
C LEU A 50 13.27 -3.74 -49.41
N ALA A 51 13.96 -4.05 -50.51
CA ALA A 51 13.35 -4.52 -51.77
C ALA A 51 14.41 -5.07 -52.73
N LEU A 52 15.26 -6.01 -52.29
CA LEU A 52 16.08 -6.82 -53.21
C LEU A 52 16.26 -8.23 -52.63
N GLY A 53 15.13 -8.93 -52.49
CA GLY A 53 15.12 -10.37 -52.34
C GLY A 53 14.75 -11.01 -53.68
N ASN A 54 15.56 -11.99 -54.09
CA ASN A 54 15.20 -13.07 -55.02
C ASN A 54 15.52 -12.91 -56.53
N ARG A 55 16.82 -12.95 -56.92
CA ARG A 55 17.27 -13.20 -58.32
C ARG A 55 18.63 -13.90 -58.48
N TYR A 56 19.07 -14.78 -57.58
CA TYR A 56 20.38 -15.47 -57.71
C TYR A 56 20.34 -16.97 -57.41
N THR A 57 19.46 -17.72 -58.08
CA THR A 57 19.49 -19.19 -58.06
C THR A 57 19.28 -19.81 -59.46
N SER A 58 19.92 -19.27 -60.49
CA SER A 58 19.81 -19.82 -61.86
C SER A 58 21.11 -19.87 -62.68
N PHE A 59 22.28 -19.53 -62.12
CA PHE A 59 23.56 -19.56 -62.88
C PHE A 59 24.58 -20.62 -62.44
N ALA A 60 24.25 -21.51 -61.49
CA ALA A 60 25.19 -22.55 -61.04
C ALA A 60 25.20 -23.83 -61.92
N GLY A 61 24.36 -23.92 -62.96
CA GLY A 61 24.20 -25.14 -63.77
C GLY A 61 25.04 -25.24 -65.05
N ALA A 62 25.67 -24.16 -65.52
CA ALA A 62 26.25 -24.13 -66.88
C ALA A 62 27.77 -24.37 -66.96
N ALA A 63 28.51 -24.32 -65.85
CA ALA A 63 29.98 -24.40 -65.88
C ALA A 63 30.55 -25.83 -65.88
N VAL A 64 29.76 -26.84 -65.54
CA VAL A 64 30.24 -28.23 -65.39
C VAL A 64 30.20 -29.01 -66.73
N ALA A 65 29.41 -28.58 -67.71
CA ALA A 65 29.27 -29.28 -68.99
C ALA A 65 30.43 -29.05 -69.97
N VAL A 66 31.18 -27.95 -69.84
CA VAL A 66 32.26 -27.59 -70.80
C VAL A 66 33.58 -28.32 -70.49
N CYS A 67 33.83 -28.69 -69.22
CA CYS A 67 35.08 -29.35 -68.84
C CYS A 67 35.12 -30.85 -69.19
N VAL A 68 33.98 -31.52 -69.41
CA VAL A 68 33.95 -32.95 -69.78
C VAL A 68 34.15 -33.15 -71.29
N ALA A 69 33.76 -32.18 -72.13
CA ALA A 69 33.88 -32.28 -73.58
C ALA A 69 35.33 -32.17 -74.10
N LEU A 70 36.23 -31.48 -73.38
CA LEU A 70 37.61 -31.29 -73.83
C LEU A 70 38.56 -32.45 -73.48
N MET A 71 38.19 -33.34 -72.57
CA MET A 71 39.00 -34.52 -72.22
C MET A 71 38.86 -35.69 -73.20
N VAL A 72 37.79 -35.72 -74.01
CA VAL A 72 37.53 -36.83 -74.96
C VAL A 72 38.16 -36.59 -76.34
N ALA A 73 38.49 -35.35 -76.71
CA ALA A 73 39.02 -35.02 -78.03
C ALA A 73 40.56 -35.12 -78.17
N GLY A 74 41.31 -35.33 -77.09
CA GLY A 74 42.78 -35.29 -77.08
C GLY A 74 43.50 -36.58 -77.47
N ALA A 75 42.80 -37.71 -77.65
CA ALA A 75 43.43 -39.03 -77.80
C ALA A 75 43.61 -39.53 -79.25
N TYR A 76 43.37 -38.71 -80.29
CA TYR A 76 43.20 -39.23 -81.66
C TYR A 76 44.24 -38.80 -82.71
N HIS A 77 45.45 -38.35 -82.35
CA HIS A 77 46.43 -37.91 -83.37
C HIS A 77 47.87 -38.45 -83.25
N VAL A 78 48.05 -39.69 -82.78
CA VAL A 78 49.34 -40.40 -82.87
C VAL A 78 49.18 -41.64 -83.73
N GLY A 79 49.67 -41.61 -84.98
CA GLY A 79 49.74 -42.83 -85.80
C GLY A 79 49.74 -42.65 -87.31
N ARG A 80 50.64 -41.83 -87.87
CA ARG A 80 51.01 -41.96 -89.29
C ARG A 80 52.51 -41.69 -89.47
N ARG A 81 53.28 -42.77 -89.64
CA ARG A 81 54.63 -42.79 -90.23
C ARG A 81 54.60 -43.73 -91.43
N MET A 82 55.01 -43.23 -92.58
CA MET A 82 55.61 -43.92 -93.74
C MET A 82 55.88 -42.82 -94.80
N PRO A 83 56.70 -43.01 -95.85
CA PRO A 83 57.85 -43.91 -96.08
C PRO A 83 59.05 -43.14 -96.65
N SER A 84 60.21 -43.78 -96.86
CA SER A 84 61.24 -43.44 -97.89
C SER A 84 62.39 -44.46 -97.76
N SER A 85 62.46 -45.48 -98.62
CA SER A 85 63.12 -45.51 -99.95
C SER A 85 64.65 -45.41 -99.87
N THR A 86 65.32 -46.55 -99.96
CA THR A 86 66.78 -46.68 -100.13
C THR A 86 67.08 -46.89 -101.61
N ASN A 87 67.73 -45.92 -102.25
CA ASN A 87 68.35 -46.07 -103.56
C ASN A 87 69.80 -46.54 -103.38
N THR A 88 70.19 -47.57 -104.13
CA THR A 88 71.57 -48.03 -104.24
C THR A 88 72.18 -47.62 -105.57
N ALA A 89 73.40 -47.11 -105.44
CA ALA A 89 74.58 -47.47 -106.22
C ALA A 89 75.08 -46.48 -107.29
N ILE A 90 76.42 -46.39 -107.26
CA ILE A 90 77.36 -45.94 -108.29
C ILE A 90 77.39 -44.40 -108.39
N VAL A 91 78.44 -43.72 -107.94
CA VAL A 91 79.67 -43.48 -108.70
C VAL A 91 80.81 -43.06 -107.74
N ALA A 92 81.95 -43.73 -107.87
CA ALA A 92 83.22 -43.41 -107.22
C ALA A 92 83.91 -42.22 -107.93
N GLU A 93 84.84 -41.54 -107.24
CA GLU A 93 85.65 -40.41 -107.72
C GLU A 93 85.05 -38.99 -107.77
N THR A 94 83.79 -38.81 -107.37
CA THR A 94 83.26 -37.54 -106.78
C THR A 94 83.05 -37.66 -105.26
N ARG A 95 83.33 -38.85 -104.70
CA ARG A 95 83.03 -39.28 -103.33
C ARG A 95 83.79 -38.52 -102.25
N ILE A 96 85.00 -38.01 -102.53
CA ILE A 96 85.79 -37.26 -101.54
C ILE A 96 85.28 -35.82 -101.42
N GLN A 97 84.81 -35.20 -102.53
CA GLN A 97 84.19 -33.88 -102.49
C GLN A 97 82.73 -33.93 -101.99
N GLN A 98 81.99 -35.00 -102.32
CA GLN A 98 80.69 -35.28 -101.71
C GLN A 98 80.82 -35.60 -100.23
N LEU A 99 81.81 -36.39 -99.79
CA LEU A 99 82.02 -36.66 -98.36
C LEU A 99 82.38 -35.40 -97.59
N THR A 100 83.15 -34.47 -98.15
CA THR A 100 83.40 -33.17 -97.48
C THR A 100 82.19 -32.25 -97.46
N ALA A 101 81.36 -32.26 -98.51
CA ALA A 101 80.09 -31.50 -98.54
C ALA A 101 79.01 -32.14 -97.65
N GLU A 102 79.01 -33.47 -97.56
CA GLU A 102 78.12 -34.26 -96.71
C GLU A 102 78.56 -34.15 -95.25
N GLU A 103 79.86 -34.18 -94.95
CA GLU A 103 80.42 -33.89 -93.63
C GLU A 103 80.09 -32.45 -93.19
N GLN A 104 80.23 -31.46 -94.08
CA GLN A 104 79.79 -30.10 -93.80
C GLN A 104 78.27 -30.01 -93.56
N SER A 105 77.44 -30.69 -94.36
CA SER A 105 75.99 -30.71 -94.18
C SER A 105 75.54 -31.44 -92.90
N VAL A 106 76.27 -32.49 -92.51
CA VAL A 106 76.03 -33.25 -91.27
C VAL A 106 76.46 -32.42 -90.07
N GLN A 107 77.59 -31.72 -90.17
CA GLN A 107 78.07 -30.83 -89.11
C GLN A 107 77.19 -29.59 -88.96
N GLU A 108 76.63 -29.07 -90.06
CA GLU A 108 75.64 -27.99 -90.03
C GLU A 108 74.31 -28.47 -89.40
N ARG A 109 73.84 -29.69 -89.74
CA ARG A 109 72.70 -30.32 -89.05
C ARG A 109 72.95 -30.56 -87.57
N PHE A 110 74.16 -30.95 -87.18
CA PHE A 110 74.52 -31.10 -85.76
C PHE A 110 74.48 -29.75 -85.04
N ARG A 111 74.97 -28.68 -85.65
CA ARG A 111 74.88 -27.32 -85.10
C ARG A 111 73.42 -26.85 -84.99
N GLU A 112 72.59 -27.10 -86.00
CA GLU A 112 71.15 -26.80 -85.94
C GLU A 112 70.44 -27.61 -84.85
N GLN A 113 70.80 -28.90 -84.68
CA GLN A 113 70.26 -29.75 -83.62
C GLN A 113 70.70 -29.27 -82.24
N ASP A 114 71.96 -28.87 -82.07
CA ASP A 114 72.47 -28.31 -80.82
C ASP A 114 71.78 -26.99 -80.48
N ASP A 115 71.61 -26.09 -81.46
CA ASP A 115 70.86 -24.83 -81.28
C ASP A 115 69.40 -25.10 -80.92
N GLN A 116 68.75 -26.07 -81.56
CA GLN A 116 67.40 -26.50 -81.19
C GLN A 116 67.35 -27.08 -79.78
N MET A 117 68.33 -27.90 -79.39
CA MET A 117 68.40 -28.49 -78.07
C MET A 117 68.60 -27.42 -76.99
N LEU A 118 69.43 -26.41 -77.26
CA LEU A 118 69.63 -25.26 -76.39
C LEU A 118 68.34 -24.43 -76.25
N ARG A 119 67.66 -24.14 -77.36
CA ARG A 119 66.37 -23.43 -77.34
C ARG A 119 65.31 -24.19 -76.55
N LEU A 120 65.17 -25.50 -76.79
CA LEU A 120 64.25 -26.36 -76.03
C LEU A 120 64.61 -26.41 -74.54
N ARG A 121 65.91 -26.41 -74.21
CA ARG A 121 66.37 -26.40 -72.82
C ARG A 121 66.06 -25.07 -72.13
N GLU A 122 66.24 -23.96 -72.83
CA GLU A 122 65.85 -22.63 -72.35
C GLU A 122 64.33 -22.52 -72.17
N GLU A 123 63.55 -22.95 -73.16
CA GLU A 123 62.09 -22.97 -73.09
C GLU A 123 61.59 -23.87 -71.96
N SER A 124 62.19 -25.05 -71.78
CA SER A 124 61.91 -25.95 -70.66
C SER A 124 62.18 -25.27 -69.32
N SER A 125 63.31 -24.56 -69.19
CA SER A 125 63.64 -23.84 -67.95
C SER A 125 62.67 -22.70 -67.65
N ARG A 126 62.21 -21.97 -68.68
CA ARG A 126 61.20 -20.90 -68.54
C ARG A 126 59.86 -21.50 -68.11
N ASN A 127 59.43 -22.60 -68.75
CA ASN A 127 58.20 -23.31 -68.41
C ASN A 127 58.25 -23.88 -66.99
N GLU A 128 59.39 -24.40 -66.53
CA GLU A 128 59.58 -24.85 -65.15
C GLU A 128 59.46 -23.70 -64.14
N GLN A 129 60.05 -22.53 -64.45
CA GLN A 129 59.92 -21.34 -63.62
C GLN A 129 58.47 -20.87 -63.53
N GLU A 130 57.75 -20.80 -64.64
CA GLU A 130 56.33 -20.44 -64.67
C GLU A 130 55.46 -21.44 -63.91
N ALA A 131 55.72 -22.75 -64.08
CA ALA A 131 55.02 -23.79 -63.34
C ALA A 131 55.25 -23.68 -61.83
N SER A 132 56.48 -23.35 -61.40
CA SER A 132 56.80 -23.13 -59.98
C SER A 132 56.08 -21.89 -59.43
N ARG A 133 55.99 -20.82 -60.22
CA ARG A 133 55.30 -19.57 -59.87
C ARG A 133 53.79 -19.74 -59.78
N LEU A 134 53.19 -20.49 -60.71
CA LEU A 134 51.76 -20.82 -60.65
C LEU A 134 51.45 -21.71 -59.44
N LYS A 135 52.32 -22.68 -59.14
CA LYS A 135 52.18 -23.53 -57.94
C LYS A 135 52.23 -22.71 -56.65
N SER A 136 53.14 -21.75 -56.52
CA SER A 136 53.20 -20.90 -55.32
C SER A 136 51.98 -20.00 -55.21
N LEU A 137 51.52 -19.40 -56.33
CA LEU A 137 50.30 -18.58 -56.34
C LEU A 137 49.05 -19.39 -55.97
N LEU A 138 48.92 -20.62 -56.46
CA LEU A 138 47.83 -21.53 -56.08
C LEU A 138 47.89 -21.88 -54.59
N ARG A 139 49.08 -22.09 -54.01
CA ARG A 139 49.24 -22.31 -52.57
C ARG A 139 48.79 -21.09 -51.77
N THR A 140 49.25 -19.89 -52.12
CA THR A 140 48.83 -18.65 -51.44
C THR A 140 47.33 -18.41 -51.54
N MET A 141 46.72 -18.68 -52.70
CA MET A 141 45.26 -18.57 -52.87
C MET A 141 44.52 -19.60 -52.01
N THR A 142 45.03 -20.83 -51.91
CA THR A 142 44.43 -21.89 -51.08
C THR A 142 44.53 -21.53 -49.60
N GLU A 143 45.66 -21.00 -49.14
CA GLU A 143 45.85 -20.51 -47.77
C GLU A 143 44.84 -19.39 -47.44
N ARG A 144 44.72 -18.38 -48.31
CA ARG A 144 43.73 -17.29 -48.13
C ARG A 144 42.29 -17.79 -48.11
N PHE A 145 41.97 -18.78 -48.95
CA PHE A 145 40.63 -19.39 -48.95
C PHE A 145 40.37 -20.12 -47.61
N ASN A 146 41.35 -20.86 -47.11
CA ASN A 146 41.23 -21.54 -45.81
C ASN A 146 41.11 -20.54 -44.65
N ASP A 147 41.87 -19.45 -44.67
CA ASP A 147 41.81 -18.39 -43.65
C ASP A 147 40.45 -17.70 -43.63
N THR A 148 39.92 -17.36 -44.81
CA THR A 148 38.58 -16.74 -44.93
C THR A 148 37.47 -17.71 -44.55
N ALA A 149 37.59 -19.00 -44.90
CA ALA A 149 36.66 -20.04 -44.46
C ALA A 149 36.69 -20.22 -42.94
N ALA A 150 37.87 -20.22 -42.31
CA ALA A 150 38.02 -20.31 -40.86
C ALA A 150 37.45 -19.06 -40.16
N ALA A 151 37.71 -17.87 -40.68
CA ALA A 151 37.15 -16.62 -40.17
C ALA A 151 35.61 -16.64 -40.25
N LYS A 152 35.05 -17.08 -41.37
CA LYS A 152 33.60 -17.23 -41.54
C LYS A 152 33.00 -18.22 -40.56
N SER A 153 33.65 -19.37 -40.35
CA SER A 153 33.18 -20.35 -39.36
C SER A 153 33.19 -19.80 -37.94
N ARG A 154 34.15 -18.94 -37.58
CA ARG A 154 34.21 -18.27 -36.27
C ARG A 154 33.08 -17.25 -36.12
N THR A 155 32.81 -16.45 -37.14
CA THR A 155 31.71 -15.48 -37.09
C THR A 155 30.36 -16.18 -37.04
N ASP A 156 30.17 -17.28 -37.78
CA ASP A 156 28.93 -18.06 -37.74
C ASP A 156 28.71 -18.68 -36.35
N ALA A 157 29.77 -19.13 -35.68
CA ALA A 157 29.70 -19.63 -34.31
C ALA A 157 29.34 -18.51 -33.31
N GLN A 158 29.94 -17.32 -33.44
CA GLN A 158 29.61 -16.16 -32.59
C GLN A 158 28.17 -15.68 -32.78
N ILE A 159 27.65 -15.69 -34.01
CA ILE A 159 26.26 -15.31 -34.29
C ILE A 159 25.29 -16.28 -33.61
N ARG A 160 25.59 -17.59 -33.64
CA ARG A 160 24.77 -18.61 -32.95
C ARG A 160 24.81 -18.42 -31.43
N GLU A 161 25.99 -18.20 -30.86
CA GLU A 161 26.12 -17.92 -29.43
C GLU A 161 25.32 -16.68 -29.01
N LEU A 162 25.41 -15.59 -29.78
CA LEU A 162 24.63 -14.38 -29.53
C LEU A 162 23.12 -14.60 -29.70
N SER A 163 22.68 -15.45 -30.64
CA SER A 163 21.26 -15.78 -30.75
C SER A 163 20.77 -16.59 -29.56
N ASP A 164 21.57 -17.56 -29.09
CA ASP A 164 21.24 -18.38 -27.93
C ASP A 164 21.16 -17.52 -26.66
N GLN A 165 22.09 -16.57 -26.48
CA GLN A 165 22.05 -15.59 -25.39
C GLN A 165 20.82 -14.68 -25.47
N ARG A 166 20.49 -14.18 -26.66
CA ARG A 166 19.29 -13.35 -26.88
C ARG A 166 18.02 -14.13 -26.53
N ASP A 167 17.94 -15.39 -26.96
CA ASP A 167 16.76 -16.22 -26.74
C ASP A 167 16.62 -16.56 -25.24
N SER A 168 17.73 -16.87 -24.56
CA SER A 168 17.79 -17.00 -23.09
C SER A 168 17.28 -15.75 -22.37
N LEU A 169 17.78 -14.56 -22.74
CA LEU A 169 17.34 -13.30 -22.12
C LEU A 169 15.88 -13.00 -22.43
N SER A 170 15.39 -13.36 -23.62
CA SER A 170 13.98 -13.19 -23.97
C SER A 170 13.05 -14.06 -23.13
N LEU A 171 13.49 -15.28 -22.78
CA LEU A 171 12.76 -16.17 -21.88
C LEU A 171 12.73 -15.59 -20.46
N GLN A 172 13.87 -15.12 -19.96
CA GLN A 172 13.94 -14.47 -18.63
C GLN A 172 13.06 -13.23 -18.55
N LEU A 173 13.03 -12.40 -19.59
CA LEU A 173 12.15 -11.22 -19.63
C LEU A 173 10.68 -11.60 -19.58
N ARG A 174 10.27 -12.64 -20.31
CA ARG A 174 8.88 -13.14 -20.27
C ARG A 174 8.51 -13.70 -18.90
N GLU A 175 9.43 -14.44 -18.28
CA GLU A 175 9.22 -14.99 -16.93
C GLU A 175 9.07 -13.87 -15.89
N LEU A 176 9.93 -12.85 -15.93
CA LEU A 176 9.83 -11.68 -15.05
C LEU A 176 8.55 -10.89 -15.29
N GLU A 177 8.14 -10.73 -16.55
CA GLU A 177 6.89 -10.06 -16.89
C GLU A 177 5.68 -10.82 -16.34
N GLN A 178 5.66 -12.15 -16.47
CA GLN A 178 4.61 -13.00 -15.91
C GLN A 178 4.62 -12.95 -14.37
N ALA A 179 5.78 -12.99 -13.73
CA ALA A 179 5.89 -12.85 -12.28
C ALA A 179 5.36 -11.49 -11.79
N ASN A 180 5.66 -10.41 -12.51
CA ASN A 180 5.16 -9.08 -12.18
C ASN A 180 3.64 -8.97 -12.35
N GLN A 181 3.08 -9.56 -13.41
CA GLN A 181 1.63 -9.67 -13.59
C GLN A 181 0.97 -10.45 -12.44
N ASN A 182 1.57 -11.56 -12.00
CA ASN A 182 1.08 -12.33 -10.86
C ASN A 182 1.09 -11.51 -9.56
N ILE A 183 2.19 -10.80 -9.28
CA ILE A 183 2.29 -9.90 -8.10
C ILE A 183 1.20 -8.82 -8.15
N HIS A 184 0.92 -8.25 -9.33
CA HIS A 184 -0.15 -7.27 -9.48
C HIS A 184 -1.54 -7.86 -9.18
N LEU A 185 -1.81 -9.09 -9.61
CA LEU A 185 -3.06 -9.80 -9.30
C LEU A 185 -3.18 -10.11 -7.81
N GLU A 186 -2.11 -10.59 -7.17
CA GLU A 186 -2.08 -10.84 -5.73
C GLU A 186 -2.30 -9.57 -4.92
N LEU A 187 -1.66 -8.46 -5.29
CA LEU A 187 -1.88 -7.16 -4.62
C LEU A 187 -3.32 -6.67 -4.79
N ALA A 188 -3.93 -6.86 -5.96
CA ALA A 188 -5.34 -6.53 -6.17
C ALA A 188 -6.25 -7.39 -5.28
N MET A 189 -5.99 -8.70 -5.21
CA MET A 189 -6.72 -9.62 -4.32
C MET A 189 -6.60 -9.21 -2.86
N LEU A 190 -5.38 -8.99 -2.35
CA LEU A 190 -5.14 -8.59 -0.97
C LEU A 190 -5.84 -7.26 -0.61
N ARG A 191 -5.89 -6.31 -1.54
CA ARG A 191 -6.66 -5.07 -1.35
C ARG A 191 -8.15 -5.34 -1.19
N THR A 192 -8.74 -6.17 -2.06
CA THR A 192 -10.16 -6.53 -1.94
C THR A 192 -10.47 -7.29 -0.66
N GLU A 193 -9.54 -8.14 -0.19
CA GLU A 193 -9.68 -8.86 1.08
C GLU A 193 -9.58 -7.92 2.27
N ARG A 194 -8.62 -6.98 2.26
CA ARG A 194 -8.48 -5.93 3.27
C ARG A 194 -9.77 -5.10 3.35
N ASP A 195 -10.32 -4.67 2.22
CA ASP A 195 -11.52 -3.85 2.22
C ASP A 195 -12.74 -4.62 2.75
N LYS A 196 -12.86 -5.92 2.43
CA LYS A 196 -13.87 -6.81 3.05
C LYS A 196 -13.67 -6.94 4.56
N ALA A 197 -12.43 -7.06 5.03
CA ALA A 197 -12.13 -7.13 6.45
C ALA A 197 -12.51 -5.82 7.17
N VAL A 198 -12.16 -4.67 6.60
CA VAL A 198 -12.52 -3.35 7.13
C VAL A 198 -14.05 -3.16 7.22
N LEU A 199 -14.81 -3.60 6.22
CA LEU A 199 -16.27 -3.54 6.28
C LEU A 199 -16.85 -4.45 7.38
N ARG A 200 -16.27 -5.64 7.57
CA ARG A 200 -16.66 -6.56 8.64
C ARG A 200 -16.35 -5.98 10.02
N THR A 201 -15.18 -5.37 10.22
CA THR A 201 -14.82 -4.76 11.51
C THR A 201 -15.73 -3.58 11.81
N ALA A 202 -15.99 -2.70 10.85
CA ALA A 202 -16.92 -1.58 11.03
C ALA A 202 -18.35 -2.05 11.38
N SER A 203 -18.82 -3.14 10.76
CA SER A 203 -20.12 -3.74 11.09
C SER A 203 -20.17 -4.32 12.50
N LEU A 204 -19.07 -4.93 12.97
CA LEU A 204 -18.98 -5.47 14.33
C LEU A 204 -18.90 -4.35 15.37
N GLU A 205 -18.13 -3.29 15.11
CA GLU A 205 -18.06 -2.10 15.96
C GLU A 205 -19.42 -1.45 16.13
N SER A 206 -20.17 -1.24 15.04
CA SER A 206 -21.53 -0.71 15.11
C SER A 206 -22.47 -1.58 15.97
N LYS A 207 -22.30 -2.90 15.95
CA LYS A 207 -23.11 -3.82 16.76
C LYS A 207 -22.71 -3.80 18.24
N ILE A 208 -21.42 -3.60 18.53
CA ILE A 208 -20.94 -3.39 19.91
C ILE A 208 -21.52 -2.09 20.47
N ASP A 209 -21.54 -1.01 19.69
CA ASP A 209 -22.11 0.27 20.11
C ASP A 209 -23.61 0.16 20.38
N GLU A 210 -24.35 -0.54 19.51
CA GLU A 210 -25.78 -0.81 19.70
C GLU A 210 -26.05 -1.62 20.98
N LEU A 211 -25.30 -2.71 21.20
CA LEU A 211 -25.43 -3.52 22.42
C LEU A 211 -25.02 -2.74 23.69
N THR A 212 -24.04 -1.85 23.58
CA THR A 212 -23.62 -1.00 24.68
C THR A 212 -24.68 0.05 25.02
N ALA A 213 -25.29 0.66 24.00
CA ALA A 213 -26.40 1.60 24.19
C ALA A 213 -27.62 0.93 24.83
N THR A 214 -28.02 -0.24 24.34
CA THR A 214 -29.14 -1.02 24.90
C THR A 214 -28.88 -1.45 26.35
N THR A 215 -27.65 -1.86 26.67
CA THR A 215 -27.27 -2.19 28.06
C THR A 215 -27.38 -0.98 28.98
N ARG A 216 -26.88 0.19 28.56
CA ARG A 216 -27.01 1.45 29.32
C ARG A 216 -28.47 1.86 29.50
N ASP A 217 -29.32 1.64 28.49
CA ASP A 217 -30.76 1.92 28.59
C ASP A 217 -31.45 1.01 29.59
N GLN A 218 -31.11 -0.28 29.60
CA GLN A 218 -31.63 -1.23 30.58
C GLN A 218 -31.17 -0.88 32.00
N GLU A 219 -29.90 -0.52 32.18
CA GLU A 219 -29.37 -0.11 33.48
C GLU A 219 -30.06 1.16 34.01
N ARG A 220 -30.32 2.14 33.13
CA ARG A 220 -31.12 3.33 33.49
C ARG A 220 -32.55 2.96 33.91
N LYS A 221 -33.20 2.03 33.20
CA LYS A 221 -34.55 1.56 33.57
C LYS A 221 -34.55 0.87 34.92
N ILE A 222 -33.62 -0.06 35.17
CA ILE A 222 -33.49 -0.76 36.45
C ILE A 222 -33.27 0.24 37.59
N LYS A 223 -32.36 1.20 37.42
CA LYS A 223 -32.10 2.23 38.43
C LYS A 223 -33.34 3.07 38.74
N ASN A 224 -34.12 3.43 37.72
CA ASN A 224 -35.37 4.16 37.91
C ASN A 224 -36.40 3.28 38.66
N ASP A 225 -36.55 2.01 38.29
CA ASP A 225 -37.45 1.07 38.95
C ASP A 225 -37.06 0.86 40.43
N GLU A 226 -35.77 0.70 40.73
CA GLU A 226 -35.24 0.63 42.09
C GLU A 226 -35.57 1.89 42.91
N GLN A 227 -35.46 3.07 42.29
CA GLN A 227 -35.83 4.33 42.93
C GLN A 227 -37.34 4.39 43.22
N TYR A 228 -38.19 3.96 42.29
CA TYR A 228 -39.64 3.89 42.51
C TYR A 228 -40.02 2.90 43.61
N LEU A 229 -39.39 1.72 43.64
CA LEU A 229 -39.64 0.71 44.68
C LEU A 229 -39.19 1.17 46.07
N THR A 230 -38.04 1.85 46.15
CA THR A 230 -37.57 2.47 47.40
C THR A 230 -38.56 3.55 47.86
N SER A 231 -39.02 4.38 46.93
CA SER A 231 -40.03 5.41 47.21
C SER A 231 -41.38 4.82 47.66
N ASP A 232 -41.86 3.72 47.04
CA ASP A 232 -43.10 3.04 47.44
C ASP A 232 -43.02 2.48 48.85
N ARG A 233 -41.86 1.89 49.21
CA ARG A 233 -41.61 1.39 50.57
C ARG A 233 -41.69 2.52 51.60
N ASP A 234 -41.02 3.64 51.34
CA ASP A 234 -41.03 4.80 52.24
C ASP A 234 -42.44 5.38 52.38
N ILE A 235 -43.19 5.51 51.28
CA ILE A 235 -44.59 5.97 51.32
C ILE A 235 -45.48 5.01 52.12
N ARG A 236 -45.38 3.70 51.89
CA ARG A 236 -46.15 2.70 52.62
C ARG A 236 -45.86 2.73 54.12
N GLU A 237 -44.60 2.93 54.48
CA GLU A 237 -44.17 3.06 55.88
C GLU A 237 -44.75 4.30 56.56
N LEU A 238 -44.84 5.42 55.83
CA LEU A 238 -45.50 6.64 56.31
C LEU A 238 -47.01 6.43 56.46
N MET A 239 -47.67 5.84 55.46
CA MET A 239 -49.13 5.65 55.48
C MET A 239 -49.58 4.60 56.51
N GLY A 240 -48.73 3.64 56.88
CA GLY A 240 -49.03 2.64 57.91
C GLY A 240 -48.77 3.12 59.35
N ALA A 241 -48.25 4.33 59.55
CA ALA A 241 -47.88 4.82 60.86
C ALA A 241 -49.12 5.19 61.71
N ARG A 242 -49.31 4.48 62.83
CA ARG A 242 -50.48 4.66 63.74
C ARG A 242 -50.63 6.07 64.35
N ARG A 243 -49.57 6.88 64.32
CA ARG A 243 -49.54 8.22 64.93
C ARG A 243 -48.99 9.22 63.91
N LEU A 244 -49.60 9.25 62.73
CA LEU A 244 -49.27 10.18 61.65
C LEU A 244 -50.08 11.47 61.80
N TYR A 245 -49.37 12.59 61.72
CA TYR A 245 -49.91 13.94 61.75
C TYR A 245 -49.55 14.64 60.45
N ILE A 246 -50.57 15.17 59.76
CA ILE A 246 -50.38 15.90 58.50
C ILE A 246 -50.71 17.37 58.72
N ALA A 247 -49.75 18.25 58.48
CA ALA A 247 -49.95 19.69 58.59
C ALA A 247 -49.64 20.39 57.26
N ASP A 248 -50.55 21.24 56.80
CA ASP A 248 -50.29 22.11 55.64
C ASP A 248 -49.32 23.24 56.04
N VAL A 249 -48.40 23.56 55.13
CA VAL A 249 -47.41 24.63 55.27
C VAL A 249 -47.93 25.87 54.57
N TYR A 250 -47.91 27.01 55.27
CA TYR A 250 -48.37 28.30 54.75
C TYR A 250 -47.26 29.34 54.71
N ASP A 251 -47.39 30.30 53.80
CA ASP A 251 -46.54 31.49 53.76
C ASP A 251 -46.90 32.45 54.91
N VAL A 252 -45.89 32.97 55.59
CA VAL A 252 -46.02 33.89 56.73
C VAL A 252 -46.35 35.32 56.28
N ASP A 253 -46.02 35.70 55.04
CA ASP A 253 -46.17 37.09 54.55
C ASP A 253 -47.45 37.33 53.71
N SER A 254 -48.23 36.28 53.41
CA SER A 254 -49.40 36.41 52.54
C SER A 254 -50.54 37.15 53.24
N ARG A 255 -50.71 38.45 52.93
CA ARG A 255 -51.85 39.29 53.35
C ARG A 255 -53.16 38.94 52.62
N SER A 256 -53.19 37.90 51.79
CA SER A 256 -54.36 37.51 50.98
C SER A 256 -55.31 36.56 51.73
N ARG A 257 -56.61 36.67 51.45
CA ARG A 257 -57.69 35.85 52.06
C ARG A 257 -57.72 34.39 51.57
N THR A 258 -56.91 34.02 50.59
CA THR A 258 -56.80 32.64 50.06
C THR A 258 -55.40 32.09 50.36
N ARG A 259 -55.28 31.37 51.49
CA ARG A 259 -54.03 30.75 51.93
C ARG A 259 -53.73 29.50 51.07
N LYS A 260 -53.02 29.67 49.95
CA LYS A 260 -52.43 28.53 49.21
C LYS A 260 -51.41 27.84 50.12
N SER A 261 -51.51 26.53 50.29
CA SER A 261 -50.49 25.76 51.00
C SER A 261 -49.26 25.60 50.09
N PHE A 262 -48.08 25.92 50.60
CA PHE A 262 -46.80 25.80 49.90
C PHE A 262 -46.08 24.49 50.21
N GLY A 263 -46.71 23.60 50.97
CA GLY A 263 -46.09 22.36 51.40
C GLY A 263 -46.96 21.56 52.34
N ARG A 264 -46.46 20.39 52.72
CA ARG A 264 -47.05 19.51 53.74
C ARG A 264 -45.96 18.92 54.62
N VAL A 265 -46.24 18.85 55.91
CA VAL A 265 -45.40 18.19 56.90
C VAL A 265 -46.08 16.91 57.33
N PHE A 266 -45.38 15.80 57.20
CA PHE A 266 -45.77 14.48 57.70
C PHE A 266 -44.95 14.21 58.95
N TYR A 267 -45.60 14.20 60.11
CA TYR A 267 -44.96 13.94 61.38
C TYR A 267 -45.47 12.61 61.93
N THR A 268 -44.56 11.66 62.15
CA THR A 268 -44.85 10.43 62.87
C THR A 268 -44.29 10.54 64.28
N GLN A 269 -45.17 10.54 65.28
CA GLN A 269 -44.74 10.74 66.67
C GLN A 269 -43.73 9.69 67.11
N GLY A 270 -42.59 10.18 67.62
CA GLY A 270 -41.50 9.34 68.12
C GLY A 270 -40.70 8.61 67.04
N LYS A 271 -40.82 9.00 65.77
CA LYS A 271 -40.10 8.36 64.66
C LYS A 271 -39.44 9.35 63.71
N SER A 272 -40.23 10.07 62.91
CA SER A 272 -39.68 10.93 61.86
C SER A 272 -40.60 12.08 61.51
N LEU A 273 -40.02 13.13 60.95
CA LEU A 273 -40.69 14.27 60.36
C LEU A 273 -40.19 14.44 58.93
N ILE A 274 -41.12 14.52 57.99
CA ILE A 274 -40.83 14.78 56.59
C ILE A 274 -41.54 16.06 56.17
N PHE A 275 -40.77 17.01 55.67
CA PHE A 275 -41.26 18.28 55.18
C PHE A 275 -41.18 18.29 53.66
N TYR A 276 -42.32 18.41 52.99
CA TYR A 276 -42.39 18.68 51.56
C TYR A 276 -42.76 20.14 51.32
N ALA A 277 -41.98 20.83 50.52
CA ALA A 277 -42.28 22.18 50.02
C ALA A 277 -42.40 22.14 48.49
N PHE A 278 -43.24 23.01 47.95
CA PHE A 278 -43.49 23.17 46.53
C PHE A 278 -43.28 24.64 46.13
N ASP A 279 -42.93 24.87 44.87
CA ASP A 279 -42.78 26.19 44.27
C ASP A 279 -41.79 27.11 45.04
N LEU A 280 -40.74 26.55 45.65
CA LEU A 280 -39.67 27.36 46.23
C LEU A 280 -38.71 27.78 45.13
N ASP A 281 -38.64 29.08 44.85
CA ASP A 281 -37.77 29.66 43.83
C ASP A 281 -36.36 29.89 44.38
N PRO A 282 -35.32 29.21 43.87
CA PRO A 282 -33.94 29.37 44.30
C PRO A 282 -33.23 30.56 43.63
N GLU A 283 -33.89 31.43 42.84
CA GLU A 283 -33.23 32.54 42.12
C GLU A 283 -32.86 33.77 43.00
N VAL A 284 -33.07 33.74 44.31
CA VAL A 284 -32.67 34.85 45.19
C VAL A 284 -31.14 34.92 45.28
N LYS A 285 -30.52 35.88 44.59
CA LYS A 285 -29.16 35.82 44.03
C LYS A 285 -27.96 35.63 44.97
N ASN A 286 -28.07 35.47 46.28
CA ASN A 286 -26.88 35.26 47.12
C ASN A 286 -27.18 34.40 48.34
N VAL A 287 -27.03 33.09 48.15
CA VAL A 287 -26.90 32.05 49.18
C VAL A 287 -28.24 31.42 49.64
N ASN A 288 -28.69 30.36 48.93
CA ASN A 288 -30.05 29.81 49.10
C ASN A 288 -30.05 28.34 49.56
N ALA A 289 -29.77 28.09 50.82
CA ALA A 289 -30.24 26.87 51.47
C ALA A 289 -31.54 27.18 52.21
N PHE A 290 -32.63 26.48 51.88
CA PHE A 290 -33.86 26.58 52.66
C PHE A 290 -33.71 25.71 53.91
N GLN A 291 -33.54 26.33 55.07
CA GLN A 291 -33.33 25.61 56.32
C GLN A 291 -34.64 25.56 57.12
N VAL A 292 -34.94 24.36 57.60
CA VAL A 292 -36.13 24.06 58.39
C VAL A 292 -35.78 24.08 59.87
N TRP A 293 -36.64 24.71 60.66
CA TRP A 293 -36.46 24.90 62.08
C TRP A 293 -37.69 24.44 62.84
N GLY A 294 -37.48 23.74 63.94
CA GLY A 294 -38.50 23.39 64.91
C GLY A 294 -38.52 24.38 66.07
N ARG A 295 -39.69 24.66 66.63
CA ARG A 295 -39.84 25.41 67.86
C ARG A 295 -40.90 24.78 68.76
N LYS A 296 -40.71 24.93 70.07
CA LYS A 296 -41.72 24.59 71.07
C LYS A 296 -42.64 25.79 71.29
N GLU A 297 -43.95 25.56 71.27
CA GLU A 297 -44.93 26.59 71.59
C GLU A 297 -45.14 26.57 73.11
N MET A 298 -44.64 27.61 73.79
CA MET A 298 -44.88 27.83 75.22
C MET A 298 -46.08 28.78 75.39
N THR A 299 -46.53 28.95 76.65
CA THR A 299 -47.64 29.80 77.11
C THR A 299 -47.80 31.08 76.27
N PRO A 300 -49.03 31.58 76.01
CA PRO A 300 -49.29 32.62 75.02
C PRO A 300 -48.36 33.83 75.20
N GLY A 301 -47.42 34.01 74.27
CA GLY A 301 -46.46 35.12 74.25
C GLY A 301 -44.98 34.75 74.44
N THR A 302 -44.65 33.53 74.88
CA THR A 302 -43.24 33.09 75.00
C THR A 302 -42.93 32.00 73.97
N GLN A 303 -42.05 32.28 73.02
CA GLN A 303 -41.61 31.33 71.99
C GLN A 303 -40.37 30.58 72.47
N GLY A 304 -40.35 29.24 72.29
CA GLY A 304 -39.17 28.42 72.59
C GLY A 304 -38.00 28.71 71.65
N ARG A 305 -36.77 28.31 72.06
CA ARG A 305 -35.57 28.48 71.22
C ARG A 305 -35.71 27.65 69.94
N PRO A 306 -35.50 28.24 68.74
CA PRO A 306 -35.49 27.47 67.50
C PRO A 306 -34.40 26.40 67.48
N LYS A 307 -34.75 25.23 66.99
CA LYS A 307 -33.86 24.08 66.80
C LYS A 307 -33.77 23.74 65.32
N SER A 308 -32.56 23.57 64.81
CA SER A 308 -32.39 23.22 63.40
C SER A 308 -32.84 21.79 63.15
N LEU A 309 -33.72 21.60 62.15
CA LEU A 309 -34.18 20.29 61.70
C LEU A 309 -33.44 19.83 60.45
N GLY A 310 -32.80 20.74 59.72
CA GLY A 310 -32.01 20.42 58.54
C GLY A 310 -32.30 21.35 57.36
N ILE A 311 -31.69 21.05 56.23
CA ILE A 311 -31.82 21.80 54.99
C ILE A 311 -32.72 21.02 54.04
N LEU A 312 -33.55 21.73 53.29
CA LEU A 312 -34.37 21.16 52.22
C LEU A 312 -33.49 20.89 50.99
N TYR A 313 -33.63 19.70 50.44
CA TYR A 313 -32.97 19.29 49.20
C TYR A 313 -34.00 19.17 48.07
N LEU A 314 -33.57 19.47 46.86
CA LEU A 314 -34.42 19.32 45.68
C LEU A 314 -34.57 17.82 45.37
N ASP A 315 -35.78 17.30 45.59
CA ASP A 315 -36.12 15.89 45.40
C ASP A 315 -36.55 15.62 43.95
N SER A 316 -37.29 16.56 43.37
CA SER A 316 -37.78 16.46 41.99
C SER A 316 -37.78 17.83 41.32
N GLU A 317 -36.88 18.00 40.35
CA GLU A 317 -36.80 19.21 39.51
C GLU A 317 -38.10 19.44 38.73
N SER A 318 -38.70 18.38 38.16
CA SER A 318 -39.93 18.48 37.37
C SER A 318 -41.13 19.02 38.16
N ASN A 319 -41.19 18.74 39.47
CA ASN A 319 -42.28 19.15 40.35
C ASN A 319 -41.91 20.32 41.27
N HIS A 320 -40.70 20.88 41.14
CA HIS A 320 -40.13 21.88 42.05
C HIS A 320 -40.34 21.48 43.53
N ARG A 321 -40.18 20.18 43.82
CA ARG A 321 -40.45 19.58 45.13
C ARG A 321 -39.18 19.52 45.95
N TRP A 322 -39.23 20.16 47.11
CA TRP A 322 -38.15 20.18 48.08
C TRP A 322 -38.51 19.29 49.27
N VAL A 323 -37.58 18.46 49.73
CA VAL A 323 -37.79 17.53 50.84
C VAL A 323 -36.74 17.68 51.93
N MET A 324 -37.18 17.54 53.18
CA MET A 324 -36.30 17.40 54.34
C MET A 324 -36.85 16.26 55.19
N ARG A 325 -35.98 15.35 55.60
CA ARG A 325 -36.30 14.26 56.54
C ARG A 325 -35.48 14.41 57.81
N PHE A 326 -36.15 14.29 58.94
CA PHE A 326 -35.54 14.34 60.26
C PHE A 326 -36.05 13.19 61.12
N ASP A 327 -35.13 12.37 61.64
CA ASP A 327 -35.45 11.07 62.25
C ASP A 327 -35.16 11.00 63.76
N ASP A 328 -34.82 12.12 64.42
CA ASP A 328 -34.53 12.13 65.87
C ASP A 328 -35.81 12.29 66.71
N ALA A 329 -36.34 11.15 67.14
CA ALA A 329 -37.55 11.05 67.96
C ALA A 329 -37.57 11.94 69.21
N LYS A 330 -36.45 12.03 69.93
CA LYS A 330 -36.39 12.79 71.21
C LYS A 330 -36.52 14.28 70.97
N GLN A 331 -35.96 14.76 69.86
CA GLN A 331 -36.03 16.18 69.52
C GLN A 331 -37.39 16.55 68.95
N LEU A 332 -38.04 15.63 68.24
CA LEU A 332 -39.37 15.85 67.68
C LEU A 332 -40.47 15.98 68.73
N GLU A 333 -40.34 15.32 69.88
CA GLU A 333 -41.29 15.47 71.00
C GLU A 333 -41.31 16.89 71.60
N GLU A 334 -40.24 17.65 71.40
CA GLU A 334 -40.11 19.03 71.91
C GLU A 334 -40.64 20.08 70.92
N ILE A 335 -41.06 19.68 69.72
CA ILE A 335 -41.40 20.59 68.63
C ILE A 335 -42.90 20.61 68.40
N ASP A 336 -43.50 21.79 68.53
CA ASP A 336 -44.93 22.01 68.29
C ASP A 336 -45.18 22.73 66.95
N ALA A 337 -44.18 23.45 66.43
CA ALA A 337 -44.28 24.16 65.15
C ALA A 337 -42.98 24.10 64.35
N VAL A 338 -43.12 24.13 63.04
CA VAL A 338 -42.01 24.11 62.09
C VAL A 338 -42.08 25.34 61.19
N PHE A 339 -40.93 25.90 60.85
CA PHE A 339 -40.84 27.04 59.95
C PHE A 339 -39.58 26.99 59.10
N VAL A 340 -39.58 27.73 57.99
CA VAL A 340 -38.47 27.74 57.03
C VAL A 340 -37.90 29.15 56.89
N THR A 341 -36.58 29.23 56.86
CA THR A 341 -35.81 30.46 56.60
C THR A 341 -34.86 30.23 55.42
N VAL A 342 -34.46 31.32 54.78
CA VAL A 342 -33.39 31.29 53.77
C VAL A 342 -32.08 31.54 54.48
N GLU A 343 -31.19 30.55 54.45
CA GLU A 343 -29.92 30.58 55.17
C GLU A 343 -28.72 30.48 54.22
N PRO A 344 -27.53 30.89 54.68
CA PRO A 344 -26.31 30.71 53.92
C PRO A 344 -26.05 29.24 53.52
N HIS A 345 -25.15 29.02 52.57
CA HIS A 345 -24.92 27.74 51.93
C HIS A 345 -24.24 26.83 52.95
N GLY A 346 -24.85 25.68 53.23
CA GLY A 346 -24.48 24.81 54.36
C GLY A 346 -25.27 25.07 55.65
N GLY A 347 -26.21 26.03 55.64
CA GLY A 347 -27.07 26.36 56.76
C GLY A 347 -26.43 27.28 57.80
N SER A 348 -27.19 27.59 58.84
CA SER A 348 -26.79 28.40 59.99
C SER A 348 -27.07 27.66 61.30
N PRO A 349 -26.34 27.95 62.39
CA PRO A 349 -26.66 27.43 63.73
C PRO A 349 -27.88 28.11 64.38
N LYS A 350 -28.30 29.28 63.89
CA LYS A 350 -29.48 30.02 64.36
C LYS A 350 -30.20 30.66 63.17
N PRO A 351 -31.54 30.85 63.22
CA PRO A 351 -32.25 31.48 62.10
C PRO A 351 -31.74 32.90 61.90
N THR A 352 -31.17 33.18 60.73
CA THR A 352 -30.57 34.47 60.37
C THR A 352 -31.57 35.36 59.64
N SER A 353 -32.45 34.76 58.84
CA SER A 353 -33.48 35.47 58.08
C SER A 353 -34.89 35.31 58.68
N LYS A 354 -35.82 36.14 58.22
CA LYS A 354 -37.23 36.10 58.64
C LYS A 354 -37.86 34.78 58.15
N PRO A 355 -38.66 34.09 58.99
CA PRO A 355 -39.40 32.92 58.55
C PRO A 355 -40.40 33.30 57.45
N PHE A 356 -40.42 32.53 56.37
CA PHE A 356 -41.34 32.75 55.26
C PHE A 356 -42.32 31.58 55.08
N LEU A 357 -42.01 30.37 55.55
CA LEU A 357 -43.00 29.30 55.68
C LEU A 357 -43.21 28.91 57.14
N TYR A 358 -44.42 28.50 57.47
CA TYR A 358 -44.80 28.06 58.81
C TYR A 358 -45.86 26.96 58.77
N ALA A 359 -45.72 25.97 59.64
CA ALA A 359 -46.68 24.90 59.87
C ALA A 359 -46.79 24.60 61.38
N LEU A 360 -48.01 24.40 61.86
CA LEU A 360 -48.30 24.01 63.22
C LEU A 360 -48.52 22.50 63.29
N LEU A 361 -47.73 21.80 64.10
CA LEU A 361 -47.89 20.36 64.34
C LEU A 361 -48.96 20.19 65.43
N ARG A 362 -50.19 19.83 65.04
CA ARG A 362 -51.27 19.57 66.00
C ARG A 362 -50.95 18.33 66.84
N LYS A 363 -51.30 18.33 68.13
CA LYS A 363 -51.07 17.20 69.05
C LYS A 363 -52.10 16.07 68.91
N GLU A 364 -53.18 16.30 68.17
CA GLU A 364 -54.24 15.31 67.92
C GLU A 364 -54.07 14.65 66.54
N VAL A 365 -54.12 13.32 66.51
CA VAL A 365 -53.93 12.52 65.29
C VAL A 365 -55.07 12.86 64.33
N ASN A 366 -54.74 13.30 63.12
CA ASN A 366 -55.71 13.76 62.13
C ASN A 366 -55.80 12.84 60.90
N HIS A 367 -55.18 11.67 60.96
CA HIS A 367 -55.27 10.61 59.97
C HIS A 367 -55.92 9.37 60.60
N PRO A 368 -56.85 8.68 59.90
CA PRO A 368 -57.50 7.47 60.40
C PRO A 368 -56.54 6.30 60.60
#